data_AF-A0A0B0D0G2-F1
#
_entry.id   AF-A0A0B0D0G2-F1
#
_cell.length_a   1.000
_cell.length_b   1.000
_cell.length_c   1.000
_cell.angle_alpha   90.00
_cell.angle_beta   90.00
_cell.angle_gamma   90.00
#
_symmetry.space_group_name_H-M   'P 1'
#
loop_
_entity.id
_entity.type
_entity.pdbx_description
1 polymer ?
#
loop_
_entity_poly.entity_id
_entity_poly.type
_entity_poly.pdbx_seq_one_letter_code
_entity_poly.pdbx_strand_id
1 'polypeptide(L)' 'MSNKPVIYFLCTGNSCRSQMAEGFGKKYLGDQFEVLSAGIEAHGLNPNA' A
#
# COMPACT_ATOMS: atom_id res chain seq x y z
N MET A 1 -0.37 21.09 -9.35
CA MET A 1 -0.48 19.68 -8.98
C MET A 1 -1.50 19.60 -7.86
N SER A 2 -2.71 19.16 -8.17
CA SER A 2 -3.76 18.95 -7.17
C SER A 2 -3.25 17.95 -6.12
N ASN A 3 -3.26 18.34 -4.85
CA ASN A 3 -2.81 17.49 -3.75
C ASN A 3 -3.72 16.26 -3.70
N LYS A 4 -3.23 15.11 -4.17
CA LYS A 4 -4.00 13.88 -4.13
C LYS A 4 -4.18 13.49 -2.66
N PRO A 5 -5.40 13.14 -2.22
CA PRO A 5 -5.58 12.54 -0.90
C PRO A 5 -4.75 11.26 -0.78
N VAL A 6 -4.26 10.99 0.42
CA VAL A 6 -3.44 9.81 0.70
C VAL A 6 -4.32 8.67 1.18
N ILE A 7 -4.15 7.48 0.59
CA ILE A 7 -4.68 6.21 1.10
C ILE A 7 -3.52 5.43 1.69
N TYR A 8 -3.68 5.00 2.95
CA TYR A 8 -2.65 4.26 3.67
C TYR A 8 -3.17 2.90 4.17
N PHE A 9 -2.67 1.81 3.58
CA PHE A 9 -3.06 0.46 3.98
C PHE A 9 -2.16 -0.09 5.10
N LEU A 10 -2.77 -0.49 6.21
CA LEU A 10 -2.06 -1.00 7.39
C LEU A 10 -2.26 -2.51 7.57
N CYS A 11 -1.19 -3.23 7.90
CA CYS A 11 -1.28 -4.59 8.43
C CYS A 11 -0.25 -4.83 9.55
N THR A 12 -0.13 -6.04 10.08
CA THR A 12 0.86 -6.31 11.14
C THR A 12 2.30 -6.19 10.63
N GLY A 13 2.61 -6.79 9.48
CA GLY A 13 3.99 -7.06 9.05
C GLY A 13 4.47 -6.33 7.79
N ASN A 14 3.64 -5.48 7.19
CA ASN A 14 3.83 -4.88 5.85
C ASN A 14 4.33 -5.85 4.75
N SER A 15 3.96 -7.13 4.81
CA SER A 15 4.61 -8.18 3.99
C SER A 15 3.70 -8.81 2.93
N CYS A 16 2.39 -9.00 3.20
CA CYS A 16 1.46 -9.63 2.25
C CYS A 16 0.29 -8.70 1.87
N ARG A 17 -0.74 -8.63 2.74
CA ARG A 17 -2.03 -7.98 2.44
C ARG A 17 -1.89 -6.51 2.10
N SER A 18 -1.08 -5.78 2.86
CA SER A 18 -0.87 -4.34 2.64
C SER A 18 -0.06 -4.06 1.38
N GLN A 19 0.88 -4.94 1.02
CA GLN A 19 1.67 -4.85 -0.23
C GLN A 19 0.79 -5.12 -1.46
N MET A 20 -0.02 -6.18 -1.43
CA MET A 20 -1.05 -6.43 -2.46
C MET A 20 -1.99 -5.24 -2.63
N ALA A 21 -2.50 -4.70 -1.52
CA ALA A 21 -3.41 -3.57 -1.54
C ALA A 21 -2.76 -2.30 -2.13
N GLU A 22 -1.49 -2.04 -1.82
CA GLU A 22 -0.73 -0.94 -2.43
C GLU A 22 -0.57 -1.12 -3.93
N GLY A 23 -0.21 -2.33 -4.39
CA GLY A 23 -0.04 -2.65 -5.81
C GLY A 23 -1.35 -2.44 -6.60
N PHE A 24 -2.45 -3.00 -6.10
CA PHE A 24 -3.77 -2.80 -6.73
C PHE A 24 -4.23 -1.34 -6.63
N GLY A 25 -4.01 -0.68 -5.50
CA GLY A 25 -4.35 0.73 -5.31
C GLY A 25 -3.61 1.63 -6.29
N LYS A 26 -2.30 1.44 -6.50
CA LYS A 26 -1.55 2.18 -7.51
C LYS A 26 -2.12 1.97 -8.92
N LYS A 27 -2.52 0.74 -9.26
CA LYS A 27 -3.08 0.40 -10.57
C LYS A 27 -4.46 1.05 -10.82
N TYR A 28 -5.35 1.03 -9.84
CA TYR A 28 -6.75 1.42 -10.03
C TYR A 28 -7.10 2.80 -9.48
N LEU A 29 -6.33 3.32 -8.53
CA LEU A 29 -6.62 4.54 -7.79
C LEU A 29 -5.52 5.60 -7.94
N GLY A 30 -4.41 5.29 -8.62
CA GLY A 30 -3.22 6.15 -8.70
C GLY A 30 -3.47 7.53 -9.33
N ASP A 31 -4.51 7.68 -10.16
CA ASP A 31 -4.89 8.99 -10.72
C ASP A 31 -5.58 9.91 -9.69
N GLN A 32 -6.22 9.32 -8.68
CA GLN A 32 -7.03 10.02 -7.68
C GLN A 32 -6.33 10.12 -6.31
N PHE A 33 -5.47 9.16 -5.97
CA PHE A 33 -4.86 9.02 -4.66
C PHE A 33 -3.35 8.81 -4.72
N GLU A 34 -2.65 9.29 -3.69
CA GLU A 34 -1.33 8.78 -3.34
C GLU A 34 -1.52 7.52 -2.48
N VAL A 35 -0.98 6.37 -2.93
CA VAL A 35 -1.24 5.07 -2.32
C VAL A 35 0.03 4.55 -1.64
N LEU A 36 -0.07 4.28 -0.34
CA LEU A 36 1.02 3.84 0.52
C LEU A 36 0.60 2.61 1.35
N SER A 37 1.57 1.87 1.89
CA SER A 37 1.32 0.82 2.87
C SER A 37 2.36 0.74 3.98
N ALA A 38 1.96 0.30 5.17
CA ALA A 38 2.83 0.12 6.33
C ALA A 38 2.40 -1.05 7.21
N GLY A 39 3.18 -1.31 8.26
CA GLY A 39 2.85 -2.26 9.30
C GLY A 39 3.51 -1.93 10.63
N ILE A 40 3.04 -2.56 11.69
CA ILE A 40 3.59 -2.39 13.05
C ILE A 40 5.06 -2.83 13.06
N GLU A 41 5.35 -3.92 12.36
CA GLU A 41 6.70 -4.40 12.08
C GLU A 41 6.88 -4.48 10.56
N ALA A 42 8.05 -4.11 10.06
CA ALA A 42 8.41 -4.33 8.67
C ALA A 42 9.06 -5.71 8.55
N HIS A 43 8.24 -6.74 8.29
CA HIS A 43 8.76 -8.00 7.79
C HIS A 43 8.99 -7.83 6.29
N GLY A 44 10.09 -8.38 5.76
CA GLY A 44 10.38 -8.32 4.32
C GLY A 44 9.17 -8.76 3.48
N LEU A 45 9.07 -8.23 2.26
CA LEU A 45 7.96 -8.54 1.35
C LEU A 45 7.87 -10.05 1.13
N ASN A 46 6.66 -10.62 1.27
CA ASN A 46 6.45 -12.04 1.06
C ASN A 46 6.59 -12.34 -0.45
N PRO A 47 7.44 -13.31 -0.87
CA PRO A 47 7.60 -13.65 -2.28
C PRO A 47 6.31 -14.08 -3.01
N ASN A 48 5.27 -14.45 -2.27
CA ASN A 48 3.96 -14.85 -2.78
C ASN A 48 2.89 -13.75 -2.64
N ALA A 49 3.28 -12.55 -2.19
CA ALA A 49 2.38 -11.39 -2.17
C ALA A 49 2.09 -10.88 -3.58
#